data_AF-A0A5Q0GAA4-F1
#
_entry.id   AF-A0A5Q0GAA4-F1
#
_cell.length_a   1.000
_cell.length_b   1.000
_cell.length_c   1.000
_cell.angle_alpha   90.00
_cell.angle_beta   90.00
_cell.angle_gamma   90.00
#
_symmetry.space_group_name_H-M   'P 1'
#
loop_
_entity.id
_entity.type
_entity.pdbx_description
1 polymer ?
#
loop_
_entity_poly.entity_id
_entity_poly.type
_entity_poly.pdbx_seq_one_letter_code
_entity_poly.pdbx_strand_id
1 'polypeptide(L)'
;MRDFLSVDRDANKIRLLRSTYTGTFLLVEGGSDKIFYERFTDKLTCQVHTVSGKPSSKQRVIAVLKILEQSDFPGVLAIVDADFERLTTFSYSSPNLIRTDTHDLETMLIKSPALDKLIAEFGSEEKINQFRRDIRLALLEAAIVVGYLLFISLSNELNLTFDGITFSKFIDEQTLLIDELKLIKEVKNKSQAFSLKDEDLQQKLLNQKSNNYDPWQVCCGHDLVEILSLSLRKVLGSNKPSDIEPKSLERILRLAYEDVYFRETQIYSDIRVWENKNQPFQILRNTMQ
;
A
#
# COMPACT_ATOMS: atom_id res chain seq x y z
N MET A 1 -1.65 -26.40 -8.87
CA MET A 1 -2.90 -26.78 -9.57
C MET A 1 -4.13 -26.09 -8.97
N ARG A 2 -4.34 -26.09 -7.63
CA ARG A 2 -5.43 -25.34 -6.99
C ARG A 2 -5.36 -23.82 -7.23
N ASP A 3 -4.17 -23.23 -7.23
CA ASP A 3 -4.00 -21.78 -7.42
C ASP A 3 -4.29 -21.35 -8.86
N PHE A 4 -3.86 -22.13 -9.87
CA PHE A 4 -4.21 -21.88 -11.28
C PHE A 4 -5.72 -21.98 -11.54
N LEU A 5 -6.37 -23.01 -11.01
CA LEU A 5 -7.84 -23.15 -11.05
C LEU A 5 -8.56 -21.94 -10.45
N SER A 6 -7.90 -21.22 -9.54
CA SER A 6 -8.48 -20.07 -8.87
C SER A 6 -8.34 -18.76 -9.67
N VAL A 7 -7.26 -18.59 -10.45
CA VAL A 7 -7.08 -17.43 -11.37
C VAL A 7 -8.04 -17.54 -12.55
N ASP A 8 -8.13 -18.71 -13.19
CA ASP A 8 -9.09 -18.95 -14.28
C ASP A 8 -10.54 -18.74 -13.83
N ARG A 9 -10.86 -19.11 -12.60
CA ARG A 9 -12.18 -18.88 -12.02
C ARG A 9 -12.51 -17.38 -11.92
N ASP A 10 -11.56 -16.57 -11.45
CA ASP A 10 -11.75 -15.12 -11.32
C ASP A 10 -11.89 -14.46 -12.70
N ALA A 11 -11.06 -14.84 -13.67
CA ALA A 11 -11.18 -14.36 -15.05
C ALA A 11 -12.52 -14.77 -15.70
N ASN A 12 -12.94 -16.03 -15.54
CA ASN A 12 -14.20 -16.52 -16.08
C ASN A 12 -15.42 -15.86 -15.41
N LYS A 13 -15.32 -15.50 -14.12
CA LYS A 13 -16.34 -14.70 -13.44
C LYS A 13 -16.52 -13.34 -14.12
N ILE A 14 -15.44 -12.62 -14.42
CA ILE A 14 -15.49 -11.33 -15.13
C ILE A 14 -16.07 -11.51 -16.53
N ARG A 15 -15.65 -12.54 -17.28
CA ARG A 15 -16.23 -12.87 -18.59
C ARG A 15 -17.72 -13.13 -18.54
N LEU A 16 -18.19 -13.87 -17.54
CA LEU A 16 -19.62 -14.14 -17.37
C LEU A 16 -20.40 -12.85 -17.09
N LEU A 17 -19.88 -11.96 -16.24
CA LEU A 17 -20.52 -10.68 -15.93
C LEU A 17 -20.66 -9.75 -17.15
N ARG A 18 -19.77 -9.86 -18.14
CA ARG A 18 -19.87 -9.10 -19.40
C ARG A 18 -21.18 -9.35 -20.15
N SER A 19 -21.84 -10.49 -19.96
CA SER A 19 -23.14 -10.78 -20.58
C SER A 19 -24.28 -9.89 -20.07
N THR A 20 -24.17 -9.33 -18.87
CA THR A 20 -25.19 -8.48 -18.24
C THR A 20 -24.73 -7.05 -18.01
N TYR A 21 -23.43 -6.78 -18.16
CA TYR A 21 -22.83 -5.48 -17.87
C TYR A 21 -21.88 -5.04 -18.98
N THR A 22 -22.15 -3.86 -19.54
CA THR A 22 -21.42 -3.29 -20.68
C THR A 22 -20.36 -2.25 -20.28
N GLY A 23 -20.29 -1.86 -19.00
CA GLY A 23 -19.33 -0.87 -18.52
C GLY A 23 -17.93 -1.45 -18.23
N THR A 24 -17.13 -0.70 -17.50
CA THR A 24 -15.75 -1.03 -17.17
C THR A 24 -15.65 -1.94 -15.95
N PHE A 25 -14.74 -2.91 -15.99
CA PHE A 25 -14.34 -3.70 -14.83
C PHE A 25 -12.99 -3.18 -14.31
N LEU A 26 -12.99 -2.65 -13.07
CA LEU A 26 -11.77 -2.26 -12.38
C LEU A 26 -11.35 -3.36 -11.41
N LEU A 27 -10.18 -3.95 -11.63
CA LEU A 27 -9.62 -5.01 -10.78
C LEU A 27 -8.66 -4.40 -9.75
N VAL A 28 -8.84 -4.79 -8.49
CA VAL A 28 -8.01 -4.33 -7.36
C VAL A 28 -7.69 -5.49 -6.42
N GLU A 29 -6.69 -5.34 -5.57
CA GLU A 29 -6.17 -6.42 -4.72
C GLU A 29 -7.11 -6.79 -3.58
N GLY A 30 -7.58 -5.81 -2.82
CA GLY A 30 -8.24 -6.02 -1.54
C GLY A 30 -9.55 -5.26 -1.35
N GLY A 31 -10.20 -5.55 -0.23
CA GLY A 31 -11.45 -4.88 0.15
C GLY A 31 -11.25 -3.40 0.49
N SER A 32 -10.11 -3.04 1.10
CA SER A 32 -9.72 -1.65 1.37
C SER A 32 -9.58 -0.85 0.08
N ASP A 33 -8.89 -1.40 -0.93
CA ASP A 33 -8.73 -0.79 -2.25
C ASP A 33 -10.08 -0.57 -2.91
N LYS A 34 -10.93 -1.60 -2.91
CA LYS A 34 -12.28 -1.49 -3.46
C LYS A 34 -13.05 -0.34 -2.82
N ILE A 35 -13.06 -0.26 -1.49
CA ILE A 35 -13.74 0.82 -0.75
C ILE A 35 -13.15 2.19 -1.12
N PHE A 36 -11.83 2.28 -1.29
CA PHE A 36 -11.16 3.52 -1.68
C PHE A 36 -11.56 3.95 -3.10
N TYR A 37 -11.35 3.10 -4.11
CA TYR A 37 -11.61 3.45 -5.50
C TYR A 37 -13.10 3.66 -5.80
N GLU A 38 -14.02 2.95 -5.14
CA GLU A 38 -15.48 3.16 -5.28
C GLU A 38 -15.95 4.57 -4.94
N ARG A 39 -15.14 5.36 -4.23
CA ARG A 39 -15.43 6.77 -3.93
C ARG A 39 -15.29 7.66 -5.16
N PHE A 40 -14.39 7.30 -6.08
CA PHE A 40 -14.03 8.09 -7.26
C PHE A 40 -14.65 7.54 -8.56
N THR A 41 -15.11 6.28 -8.56
CA THR A 41 -15.73 5.65 -9.73
C THR A 41 -17.22 5.96 -9.87
N ASP A 42 -17.68 6.03 -11.12
CA ASP A 42 -19.11 6.06 -11.45
C ASP A 42 -19.68 4.63 -11.42
N LYS A 43 -20.63 4.38 -10.52
CA LYS A 43 -21.22 3.04 -10.32
C LYS A 43 -22.07 2.56 -11.50
N LEU A 44 -22.50 3.47 -12.38
CA LEU A 44 -23.26 3.12 -13.58
C LEU A 44 -22.34 2.63 -14.71
N THR A 45 -21.13 3.16 -14.78
CA THR A 45 -20.18 2.87 -15.87
C THR A 45 -18.98 2.03 -15.43
N CYS A 46 -18.73 1.87 -14.13
CA CYS A 46 -17.63 1.10 -13.58
C CYS A 46 -18.05 0.18 -12.42
N GLN A 47 -17.60 -1.08 -12.45
CA GLN A 47 -17.69 -2.01 -11.33
C GLN A 47 -16.29 -2.36 -10.81
N VAL A 48 -16.08 -2.16 -9.51
CA VAL A 48 -14.82 -2.49 -8.83
C VAL A 48 -14.89 -3.91 -8.27
N HIS A 49 -13.96 -4.76 -8.69
CA HIS A 49 -13.86 -6.18 -8.33
C HIS A 49 -12.54 -6.46 -7.63
N THR A 50 -12.63 -7.08 -6.46
CA THR A 50 -11.47 -7.57 -5.71
C THR A 50 -11.01 -8.91 -6.27
N VAL A 51 -9.72 -9.02 -6.57
CA VAL A 51 -9.05 -10.29 -6.93
C VAL A 51 -7.94 -10.50 -5.91
N SER A 52 -8.23 -11.29 -4.86
CA SER A 52 -7.31 -11.55 -3.76
C SER A 52 -6.97 -13.02 -3.63
N GLY A 53 -5.78 -13.32 -3.11
CA GLY A 53 -5.39 -14.69 -2.81
C GLY A 53 -3.90 -14.91 -2.74
N LYS A 54 -3.52 -16.18 -2.55
CA LYS A 54 -2.12 -16.60 -2.49
C LYS A 54 -1.54 -16.85 -3.89
N PRO A 55 -0.21 -16.73 -4.08
CA PRO A 55 0.78 -16.30 -3.08
C PRO A 55 0.78 -14.79 -2.80
N SER A 56 0.23 -13.97 -3.70
CA SER A 56 0.08 -12.52 -3.55
C SER A 56 -1.17 -12.04 -4.30
N SER A 57 -1.93 -11.11 -3.71
CA SER A 57 -3.12 -10.52 -4.34
C SER A 57 -2.76 -9.77 -5.62
N LYS A 58 -1.73 -8.91 -5.60
CA LYS A 58 -1.14 -8.28 -6.78
C LYS A 58 -0.84 -9.26 -7.92
N GLN A 59 -0.10 -10.32 -7.63
CA GLN A 59 0.25 -11.31 -8.65
C GLN A 59 -1.00 -11.97 -9.24
N ARG A 60 -2.03 -12.15 -8.43
CA ARG A 60 -3.31 -12.71 -8.85
C ARG A 60 -4.09 -11.73 -9.73
N VAL A 61 -4.18 -10.46 -9.37
CA VAL A 61 -4.78 -9.40 -10.22
C VAL A 61 -4.09 -9.38 -11.59
N ILE A 62 -2.75 -9.34 -11.60
CA ILE A 62 -1.95 -9.33 -12.83
C ILE A 62 -2.20 -10.59 -13.67
N ALA A 63 -2.28 -11.77 -13.05
CA ALA A 63 -2.54 -13.02 -13.75
C ALA A 63 -3.95 -13.06 -14.36
N VAL A 64 -4.97 -12.57 -13.63
CA VAL A 64 -6.34 -12.45 -14.16
C VAL A 64 -6.38 -11.47 -15.34
N LEU A 65 -5.72 -10.31 -15.21
CA LEU A 65 -5.64 -9.33 -16.29
C LEU A 65 -5.04 -9.95 -17.56
N LYS A 66 -3.91 -10.67 -17.43
CA LYS A 66 -3.27 -11.36 -18.56
C LYS A 66 -4.21 -12.32 -19.29
N ILE A 67 -4.99 -13.11 -18.55
CA ILE A 67 -5.96 -14.05 -19.15
C ILE A 67 -7.06 -13.30 -19.91
N LEU A 68 -7.54 -12.18 -19.37
CA LEU A 68 -8.56 -11.36 -20.01
C LEU A 68 -8.02 -10.69 -21.28
N GLU A 69 -6.81 -10.13 -21.23
CA GLU A 69 -6.12 -9.54 -22.38
C GLU A 69 -5.84 -10.55 -23.49
N GLN A 70 -5.41 -11.77 -23.15
CA GLN A 70 -5.20 -12.85 -24.13
C GLN A 70 -6.47 -13.27 -24.86
N SER A 71 -7.64 -12.92 -24.33
CA SER A 71 -8.95 -13.13 -24.96
C SER A 71 -9.55 -11.87 -25.57
N ASP A 72 -8.75 -10.81 -25.74
CA ASP A 72 -9.18 -9.49 -26.23
C ASP A 72 -10.39 -8.94 -25.46
N PHE A 73 -10.47 -9.21 -24.15
CA PHE A 73 -11.59 -8.79 -23.33
C PHE A 73 -11.59 -7.27 -23.17
N PRO A 74 -12.65 -6.56 -23.62
CA PRO A 74 -12.64 -5.11 -23.62
C PRO A 74 -13.06 -4.54 -22.27
N GLY A 75 -12.60 -3.31 -21.96
CA GLY A 75 -13.09 -2.54 -20.82
C GLY A 75 -12.68 -3.12 -19.47
N VAL A 76 -11.43 -3.58 -19.35
CA VAL A 76 -10.82 -4.01 -18.08
C VAL A 76 -9.58 -3.16 -17.79
N LEU A 77 -9.49 -2.68 -16.55
CA LEU A 77 -8.32 -2.01 -16.01
C LEU A 77 -7.97 -2.62 -14.66
N ALA A 78 -6.69 -2.75 -14.34
CA ALA A 78 -6.22 -3.17 -13.03
C ALA A 78 -5.41 -2.07 -12.37
N ILE A 79 -5.60 -1.90 -11.06
CA ILE A 79 -4.74 -1.07 -10.21
C ILE A 79 -4.19 -1.97 -9.09
N VAL A 80 -2.87 -1.96 -8.92
CA VAL A 80 -2.16 -2.74 -7.90
C VAL A 80 -1.17 -1.85 -7.16
N ASP A 81 -0.75 -2.27 -5.97
CA ASP A 81 0.31 -1.60 -5.23
C ASP A 81 1.63 -1.66 -6.01
N ALA A 82 2.44 -0.62 -5.90
CA ALA A 82 3.76 -0.58 -6.53
C ALA A 82 4.73 -1.55 -5.86
N ASP A 83 4.58 -1.78 -4.55
CA ASP A 83 5.57 -2.43 -3.68
C ASP A 83 6.99 -1.89 -3.99
N PHE A 84 7.95 -2.81 -4.10
CA PHE A 84 9.32 -2.52 -4.52
C PHE A 84 9.51 -2.54 -6.05
N GLU A 85 8.45 -2.55 -6.88
CA GLU A 85 8.62 -2.53 -8.35
C GLU A 85 9.42 -1.31 -8.83
N ARG A 86 9.32 -0.17 -8.13
CA ARG A 86 10.09 1.04 -8.49
C ARG A 86 11.57 0.98 -8.11
N LEU A 87 11.95 0.03 -7.25
CA LEU A 87 13.34 -0.21 -6.87
C LEU A 87 13.99 -1.31 -7.71
N THR A 88 13.21 -2.00 -8.55
CA THR A 88 13.66 -3.15 -9.34
C THR A 88 13.50 -2.87 -10.84
N THR A 89 14.28 -3.56 -11.67
CA THR A 89 14.32 -3.31 -13.13
C THR A 89 13.27 -4.10 -13.91
N PHE A 90 12.51 -4.99 -13.26
CA PHE A 90 11.58 -5.90 -13.92
C PHE A 90 10.17 -5.76 -13.36
N SER A 91 9.30 -5.15 -14.17
CA SER A 91 7.85 -5.15 -13.91
C SER A 91 7.11 -5.57 -15.18
N TYR A 92 6.08 -6.39 -15.01
CA TYR A 92 5.19 -6.74 -16.12
C TYR A 92 4.43 -5.49 -16.55
N SER A 93 4.67 -4.98 -17.75
CA SER A 93 3.96 -3.80 -18.26
C SER A 93 2.75 -4.20 -19.10
N SER A 94 1.64 -3.50 -18.91
CA SER A 94 0.44 -3.60 -19.73
C SER A 94 -0.21 -2.21 -19.79
N PRO A 95 -0.84 -1.83 -20.93
CA PRO A 95 -1.62 -0.59 -21.02
C PRO A 95 -2.85 -0.59 -20.09
N ASN A 96 -3.27 -1.76 -19.59
CA ASN A 96 -4.41 -1.93 -18.69
C ASN A 96 -3.98 -2.17 -17.23
N LEU A 97 -2.73 -1.87 -16.86
CA LEU A 97 -2.19 -2.08 -15.51
C LEU A 97 -1.53 -0.80 -14.97
N ILE A 98 -2.15 -0.23 -13.93
CA ILE A 98 -1.66 0.96 -13.22
C ILE A 98 -1.11 0.53 -11.85
N ARG A 99 -0.09 1.25 -11.36
CA ARG A 99 0.45 1.09 -10.01
C ARG A 99 0.10 2.30 -9.15
N THR A 100 0.05 2.11 -7.84
CA THR A 100 0.04 3.22 -6.89
C THR A 100 1.24 4.15 -7.08
N ASP A 101 1.03 5.44 -6.79
CA ASP A 101 2.08 6.47 -6.95
C ASP A 101 3.27 6.25 -6.00
N THR A 102 2.96 5.83 -4.77
CA THR A 102 3.90 5.40 -3.73
C THR A 102 3.84 3.89 -3.55
N HIS A 103 4.58 3.34 -2.59
CA HIS A 103 4.71 1.89 -2.35
C HIS A 103 3.36 1.15 -2.39
N ASP A 104 2.32 1.70 -1.75
CA ASP A 104 0.98 1.13 -1.65
C ASP A 104 -0.08 2.23 -1.47
N LEU A 105 -1.35 1.84 -1.30
CA LEU A 105 -2.43 2.78 -1.04
C LEU A 105 -2.21 3.59 0.25
N GLU A 106 -1.88 2.93 1.36
CA GLU A 106 -1.72 3.58 2.67
C GLU A 106 -0.63 4.66 2.67
N THR A 107 0.49 4.45 1.96
CA THR A 107 1.51 5.48 1.75
C THR A 107 0.97 6.69 1.00
N MET A 108 0.08 6.52 0.02
CA MET A 108 -0.56 7.65 -0.66
C MET A 108 -1.44 8.46 0.30
N LEU A 109 -2.17 7.77 1.19
CA LEU A 109 -3.02 8.41 2.19
C LEU A 109 -2.17 9.25 3.16
N ILE A 110 -1.08 8.68 3.68
CA ILE A 110 -0.17 9.35 4.63
C ILE A 110 0.57 10.51 3.97
N LYS A 111 0.97 10.38 2.70
CA LYS A 111 1.62 11.45 1.94
C LYS A 111 0.72 12.66 1.71
N SER A 112 -0.59 12.43 1.58
CA SER A 112 -1.58 13.48 1.33
C SER A 112 -1.94 14.31 2.59
N PRO A 113 -2.67 15.42 2.44
CA PRO A 113 -3.20 16.18 3.58
C PRO A 113 -4.22 15.43 4.45
N ALA A 114 -4.61 14.20 4.10
CA ALA A 114 -5.42 13.35 4.98
C ALA A 114 -4.74 13.09 6.33
N LEU A 115 -3.40 12.97 6.34
CA LEU A 115 -2.64 12.84 7.58
C LEU A 115 -2.79 14.09 8.46
N ASP A 116 -2.73 15.29 7.89
CA ASP A 116 -2.80 16.53 8.69
C ASP A 116 -4.15 16.63 9.44
N LYS A 117 -5.24 16.19 8.79
CA LYS A 117 -6.56 16.11 9.44
C LYS A 117 -6.60 15.09 10.57
N LEU A 118 -5.99 13.93 10.38
CA LEU A 118 -5.90 12.91 11.43
C LEU A 118 -5.07 13.42 12.61
N ILE A 119 -3.94 14.08 12.34
CA ILE A 119 -3.11 14.69 13.38
C ILE A 119 -3.87 15.81 14.11
N ALA A 120 -4.67 16.61 13.41
CA ALA A 120 -5.50 17.63 14.05
C ALA A 120 -6.56 17.04 14.99
N GLU A 121 -7.09 15.85 14.69
CA GLU A 121 -8.11 15.18 15.51
C GLU A 121 -7.50 14.45 16.72
N PHE A 122 -6.39 13.73 16.53
CA PHE A 122 -5.83 12.84 17.55
C PHE A 122 -4.56 13.39 18.22
N GLY A 123 -3.94 14.42 17.66
CA GLY A 123 -2.72 15.02 18.17
C GLY A 123 -2.96 15.91 19.38
N SER A 124 -1.96 16.03 20.25
CA SER A 124 -1.89 17.07 21.27
C SER A 124 -1.07 18.23 20.72
N GLU A 125 -1.66 19.42 20.71
CA GLU A 125 -1.01 20.65 20.24
C GLU A 125 0.32 20.89 20.96
N GLU A 126 0.36 20.71 22.28
CA GLU A 126 1.57 20.89 23.09
C GLU A 126 2.67 19.91 22.67
N LYS A 127 2.32 18.65 22.45
CA LYS A 127 3.27 17.59 22.08
C LYS A 127 3.79 17.75 20.65
N ILE A 128 2.92 18.10 19.71
CA ILE A 128 3.30 18.40 18.33
C ILE A 128 4.26 19.60 18.29
N ASN A 129 3.96 20.67 19.03
CA ASN A 129 4.83 21.84 19.13
C ASN A 129 6.18 21.53 19.78
N GLN A 130 6.24 20.56 20.71
CA GLN A 130 7.48 20.06 21.30
C GLN A 130 8.27 19.14 20.36
N PHE A 131 7.58 18.39 19.49
CA PHE A 131 8.21 17.45 18.56
C PHE A 131 9.12 18.16 17.56
N ARG A 132 8.78 19.38 17.12
CA ARG A 132 9.61 20.29 16.29
C ARG A 132 10.20 19.65 15.03
N ARG A 133 9.57 18.61 14.50
CA ARG A 133 9.99 17.88 13.30
C ARG A 133 8.79 17.66 12.41
N ASP A 134 9.03 17.55 11.11
CA ASP A 134 7.99 17.12 10.18
C ASP A 134 7.56 15.69 10.52
N ILE A 135 6.25 15.51 10.74
CA ILE A 135 5.69 14.24 11.19
C ILE A 135 5.84 13.17 10.10
N ARG A 136 5.62 13.52 8.82
CA ARG A 136 5.77 12.54 7.72
C ARG A 136 7.21 12.07 7.61
N LEU A 137 8.16 12.99 7.68
CA LEU A 137 9.58 12.67 7.65
C LEU A 137 9.99 11.76 8.82
N ALA A 138 9.53 12.05 10.03
CA ALA A 138 9.82 11.19 11.18
C ALA A 138 9.22 9.79 11.06
N LEU A 139 7.99 9.66 10.54
CA LEU A 139 7.37 8.36 10.27
C LEU A 139 8.17 7.58 9.22
N LEU A 140 8.56 8.24 8.12
CA LEU A 140 9.37 7.63 7.06
C LEU A 140 10.74 7.18 7.58
N GLU A 141 11.44 8.01 8.34
CA GLU A 141 12.75 7.66 8.91
C GLU A 141 12.67 6.43 9.84
N ALA A 142 11.59 6.31 10.61
CA ALA A 142 11.37 5.14 11.46
C ALA A 142 11.01 3.89 10.63
N ALA A 143 10.16 4.03 9.62
CA ALA A 143 9.66 2.92 8.82
C ALA A 143 10.68 2.41 7.79
N ILE A 144 11.58 3.27 7.29
CA ILE A 144 12.44 2.93 6.14
C ILE A 144 13.37 1.75 6.44
N VAL A 145 13.80 1.58 7.70
CA VAL A 145 14.63 0.44 8.09
C VAL A 145 13.84 -0.87 8.03
N VAL A 146 12.54 -0.85 8.39
CA VAL A 146 11.64 -1.99 8.25
C VAL A 146 11.45 -2.32 6.77
N GLY A 147 11.17 -1.30 5.94
CA GLY A 147 11.04 -1.44 4.49
C GLY A 147 12.30 -2.01 3.83
N TYR A 148 13.50 -1.56 4.23
CA TYR A 148 14.75 -2.14 3.74
C TYR A 148 14.94 -3.59 4.17
N LEU A 149 14.62 -3.94 5.42
CA LEU A 149 14.75 -5.32 5.88
C LEU A 149 13.78 -6.24 5.12
N LEU A 150 12.57 -5.76 4.82
CA LEU A 150 11.61 -6.47 3.98
C LEU A 150 12.14 -6.63 2.55
N PHE A 151 12.66 -5.56 1.95
CA PHE A 151 13.27 -5.62 0.61
C PHE A 151 14.46 -6.59 0.55
N ILE A 152 15.32 -6.61 1.57
CA ILE A 152 16.41 -7.58 1.72
C ILE A 152 15.85 -8.99 1.77
N SER A 153 14.81 -9.22 2.56
CA SER A 153 14.19 -10.54 2.67
C SER A 153 13.67 -11.05 1.33
N LEU A 154 13.00 -10.19 0.57
CA LEU A 154 12.45 -10.52 -0.74
C LEU A 154 13.56 -10.75 -1.77
N SER A 155 14.51 -9.82 -1.89
CA SER A 155 15.59 -9.88 -2.88
C SER A 155 16.60 -11.02 -2.63
N ASN A 156 16.73 -11.48 -1.39
CA ASN A 156 17.59 -12.61 -1.03
C ASN A 156 16.82 -13.89 -0.69
N GLU A 157 15.51 -13.94 -0.93
CA GLU A 157 14.65 -15.10 -0.68
C GLU A 157 14.79 -15.67 0.75
N LEU A 158 14.95 -14.78 1.74
CA LEU A 158 15.20 -15.17 3.13
C LEU A 158 13.95 -15.69 3.84
N ASN A 159 12.77 -15.56 3.23
CA ASN A 159 11.48 -15.99 3.76
C ASN A 159 11.18 -15.44 5.17
N LEU A 160 11.56 -14.18 5.43
CA LEU A 160 11.23 -13.53 6.70
C LEU A 160 9.76 -13.06 6.68
N THR A 161 9.10 -13.22 7.82
CA THR A 161 7.73 -12.77 8.05
C THR A 161 7.73 -11.48 8.87
N PHE A 162 7.06 -10.47 8.33
CA PHE A 162 6.85 -9.17 8.97
C PHE A 162 5.43 -9.04 9.55
N ASP A 163 4.48 -9.85 9.07
CA ASP A 163 3.13 -9.90 9.63
C ASP A 163 3.17 -10.24 11.12
N GLY A 164 2.58 -9.38 11.95
CA GLY A 164 2.48 -9.56 13.38
C GLY A 164 3.79 -9.40 14.16
N ILE A 165 4.78 -8.67 13.64
CA ILE A 165 5.88 -8.12 14.44
C ILE A 165 5.34 -7.04 15.39
N THR A 166 5.99 -6.87 16.55
CA THR A 166 5.56 -5.86 17.54
C THR A 166 6.45 -4.61 17.49
N PHE A 167 5.96 -3.52 16.90
CA PHE A 167 6.73 -2.29 16.69
C PHE A 167 7.28 -1.66 17.98
N SER A 168 6.54 -1.72 19.10
CA SER A 168 6.99 -1.18 20.40
C SER A 168 8.20 -1.90 21.00
N LYS A 169 8.61 -3.07 20.46
CA LYS A 169 9.83 -3.76 20.90
C LYS A 169 11.11 -3.15 20.33
N PHE A 170 11.02 -2.44 19.21
CA PHE A 170 12.17 -1.89 18.50
C PHE A 170 12.05 -0.41 18.17
N ILE A 171 10.91 0.23 18.46
CA ILE A 171 10.73 1.68 18.35
C ILE A 171 10.50 2.25 19.73
N ASP A 172 11.25 3.30 20.06
CA ASP A 172 11.08 4.06 21.28
C ASP A 172 9.83 4.95 21.19
N GLU A 173 8.84 4.70 22.06
CA GLU A 173 7.57 5.42 22.04
C GLU A 173 7.67 6.89 22.47
N GLN A 174 8.80 7.37 23.00
CA GLN A 174 8.98 8.78 23.35
C GLN A 174 9.69 9.59 22.25
N THR A 175 10.48 8.93 21.40
CA THR A 175 11.37 9.59 20.42
C THR A 175 11.12 9.16 18.98
N LEU A 176 10.40 8.05 18.76
CA LEU A 176 10.26 7.34 17.47
C LEU A 176 11.58 6.85 16.86
N LEU A 177 12.64 6.79 17.66
CA LEU A 177 13.91 6.22 17.20
C LEU A 177 13.82 4.70 17.13
N ILE A 178 14.37 4.14 16.05
CA ILE A 178 14.40 2.70 15.81
C ILE A 178 15.72 2.07 16.27
N ASP A 179 15.60 0.91 16.94
CA ASP A 179 16.71 0.04 17.31
C ASP A 179 16.79 -1.11 16.29
N GLU A 180 17.73 -0.99 15.34
CA GLU A 180 17.87 -1.91 14.20
C GLU A 180 18.17 -3.35 14.64
N LEU A 181 18.95 -3.51 15.72
CA LEU A 181 19.26 -4.84 16.27
C LEU A 181 18.01 -5.49 16.87
N LYS A 182 17.18 -4.72 17.58
CA LYS A 182 15.90 -5.23 18.09
C LYS A 182 14.93 -5.54 16.96
N LEU A 183 14.88 -4.73 15.90
CA LEU A 183 14.08 -5.02 14.71
C LEU A 183 14.50 -6.36 14.09
N ILE A 184 15.79 -6.56 13.81
CA ILE A 184 16.33 -7.80 13.25
C ILE A 184 15.93 -9.00 14.12
N LYS A 185 16.13 -8.88 15.44
CA LYS A 185 15.77 -9.95 16.37
C LYS A 185 14.28 -10.23 16.40
N GLU A 186 13.43 -9.21 16.40
CA GLU A 186 11.97 -9.38 16.37
C GLU A 186 11.52 -10.11 15.09
N VAL A 187 12.00 -9.67 13.93
CA VAL A 187 11.67 -10.29 12.63
C VAL A 187 12.19 -11.73 12.57
N LYS A 188 13.43 -11.99 12.98
CA LYS A 188 13.99 -13.35 13.03
C LYS A 188 13.21 -14.26 13.95
N ASN A 189 12.88 -13.79 15.16
CA ASN A 189 12.10 -14.54 16.13
C ASN A 189 10.71 -14.86 15.57
N LYS A 190 10.05 -13.88 14.93
CA LYS A 190 8.75 -14.10 14.29
C LYS A 190 8.82 -15.12 13.16
N SER A 191 9.91 -15.10 12.40
CA SER A 191 10.16 -15.98 11.26
C SER A 191 10.74 -17.35 11.61
N GLN A 192 11.14 -17.56 12.88
CA GLN A 192 11.93 -18.72 13.31
C GLN A 192 13.26 -18.88 12.54
N ALA A 193 13.83 -17.78 12.04
CA ALA A 193 15.01 -17.75 11.18
C ALA A 193 16.31 -17.63 11.98
N PHE A 194 16.50 -18.51 12.98
CA PHE A 194 17.62 -18.43 13.92
C PHE A 194 19.00 -18.71 13.32
N SER A 195 19.04 -19.37 12.16
CA SER A 195 20.29 -19.66 11.43
C SER A 195 20.92 -18.42 10.78
N LEU A 196 20.12 -17.37 10.51
CA LEU A 196 20.64 -16.11 9.98
C LEU A 196 21.43 -15.38 11.08
N LYS A 197 22.59 -14.82 10.76
CA LYS A 197 23.36 -14.02 11.71
C LYS A 197 22.82 -12.58 11.75
N ASP A 198 22.83 -11.97 12.93
CA ASP A 198 22.38 -10.58 13.07
C ASP A 198 23.32 -9.64 12.29
N GLU A 199 24.63 -9.92 12.34
CA GLU A 199 25.67 -9.14 11.68
C GLU A 199 25.48 -9.13 10.16
N ASP A 200 25.11 -10.26 9.56
CA ASP A 200 24.89 -10.37 8.11
C ASP A 200 23.71 -9.47 7.66
N LEU A 201 22.63 -9.43 8.45
CA LEU A 201 21.47 -8.58 8.18
C LEU A 201 21.78 -7.10 8.42
N GLN A 202 22.56 -6.77 9.45
CA GLN A 202 23.02 -5.40 9.68
C GLN A 202 23.89 -4.88 8.53
N GLN A 203 24.82 -5.70 8.04
CA GLN A 203 25.65 -5.31 6.89
C GLN A 203 24.81 -5.11 5.63
N LYS A 204 23.82 -5.97 5.38
CA LYS A 204 22.86 -5.79 4.28
C LYS A 204 22.04 -4.50 4.42
N LEU A 205 21.58 -4.16 5.62
CA LEU A 205 20.86 -2.91 5.89
C LEU A 205 21.74 -1.67 5.63
N LEU A 206 22.99 -1.69 6.10
CA LEU A 206 23.97 -0.63 5.85
C LEU A 206 24.15 -0.40 4.34
N ASN A 207 24.28 -1.48 3.57
CA ASN A 207 24.40 -1.40 2.11
C ASN A 207 23.10 -0.93 1.42
N GLN A 208 21.92 -1.22 1.96
CA GLN A 208 20.68 -0.71 1.37
C GLN A 208 20.49 0.79 1.61
N LYS A 209 20.89 1.27 2.79
CA LYS A 209 20.79 2.69 3.15
C LYS A 209 21.65 3.60 2.27
N SER A 210 22.74 3.10 1.70
CA SER A 210 23.59 3.89 0.80
C SER A 210 22.98 4.09 -0.60
N ASN A 211 21.93 3.34 -0.97
CA ASN A 211 21.29 3.45 -2.28
C ASN A 211 20.38 4.70 -2.42
N ASN A 212 20.11 5.41 -1.32
CA ASN A 212 19.36 6.67 -1.28
C ASN A 212 18.02 6.62 -2.07
N TYR A 213 17.31 5.50 -1.96
CA TYR A 213 16.00 5.34 -2.57
C TYR A 213 14.98 6.33 -1.99
N ASP A 214 13.99 6.73 -2.78
CA ASP A 214 12.85 7.51 -2.30
C ASP A 214 12.15 6.75 -1.16
N PRO A 215 12.07 7.29 0.06
CA PRO A 215 11.43 6.63 1.19
C PRO A 215 9.97 6.24 0.93
N TRP A 216 9.26 6.99 0.08
CA TRP A 216 7.88 6.68 -0.30
C TRP A 216 7.74 5.44 -1.19
N GLN A 217 8.84 4.93 -1.74
CA GLN A 217 8.89 3.68 -2.50
C GLN A 217 9.44 2.51 -1.67
N VAL A 218 10.05 2.79 -0.51
CA VAL A 218 10.65 1.80 0.38
C VAL A 218 9.72 1.44 1.55
N CYS A 219 9.09 2.44 2.16
CA CYS A 219 8.25 2.22 3.34
C CYS A 219 6.91 1.59 2.95
N CYS A 220 6.48 0.57 3.67
CA CYS A 220 5.12 0.05 3.57
C CYS A 220 4.17 0.92 4.40
N GLY A 221 2.98 1.17 3.87
CA GLY A 221 1.97 2.00 4.48
C GLY A 221 1.39 1.38 5.75
N HIS A 222 1.23 0.04 5.81
CA HIS A 222 0.82 -0.62 7.06
C HIS A 222 1.84 -0.38 8.20
N ASP A 223 3.14 -0.46 7.90
CA ASP A 223 4.19 -0.18 8.88
C ASP A 223 4.14 1.29 9.34
N LEU A 224 3.92 2.23 8.40
CA LEU A 224 3.76 3.65 8.74
C LEU A 224 2.55 3.90 9.63
N VAL A 225 1.43 3.20 9.40
CA VAL A 225 0.23 3.31 10.25
C VAL A 225 0.50 2.74 11.65
N GLU A 226 1.21 1.62 11.78
CA GLU A 226 1.61 1.06 13.08
C GLU A 226 2.47 2.07 13.87
N ILE A 227 3.44 2.70 13.19
CA ILE A 227 4.29 3.73 13.80
C ILE A 227 3.49 4.99 14.15
N LEU A 228 2.55 5.39 13.29
CA LEU A 228 1.63 6.50 13.57
C LEU A 228 0.78 6.20 14.82
N SER A 229 0.25 4.98 14.97
CA SER A 229 -0.46 4.55 16.18
C SER A 229 0.42 4.70 17.42
N LEU A 230 1.66 4.21 17.38
CA LEU A 230 2.59 4.37 18.51
C LEU A 230 2.86 5.84 18.83
N SER A 231 3.09 6.67 17.81
CA SER A 231 3.37 8.08 17.99
C SER A 231 2.23 8.84 18.68
N LEU A 232 0.97 8.55 18.33
CA LEU A 232 -0.21 9.19 18.90
C LEU A 232 -0.48 8.82 20.36
N ARG A 233 0.19 7.79 20.90
CA ARG A 233 0.08 7.42 22.33
C ARG A 233 0.89 8.35 23.22
N LYS A 234 2.05 8.79 22.73
CA LYS A 234 3.10 9.37 23.58
C LYS A 234 3.81 10.56 22.96
N VAL A 235 4.30 10.46 21.72
CA VAL A 235 5.09 11.50 21.05
C VAL A 235 4.25 12.64 20.52
N LEU A 236 3.19 12.32 19.79
CA LEU A 236 2.31 13.28 19.12
C LEU A 236 0.99 13.49 19.86
N GLY A 237 0.64 12.59 20.78
CA GLY A 237 -0.64 12.62 21.50
C GLY A 237 -0.58 11.90 22.83
N SER A 238 -1.73 11.71 23.47
CA SER A 238 -1.88 11.00 24.75
C SER A 238 -3.01 9.96 24.70
N ASN A 239 -3.29 9.45 23.51
CA ASN A 239 -4.44 8.59 23.24
C ASN A 239 -4.28 7.21 23.87
N LYS A 240 -5.41 6.56 24.19
CA LYS A 240 -5.39 5.15 24.59
C LYS A 240 -5.20 4.28 23.36
N PRO A 241 -4.54 3.11 23.46
CA PRO A 241 -4.35 2.21 22.32
C PRO A 241 -5.64 1.83 21.58
N SER A 242 -6.76 1.73 22.28
CA SER A 242 -8.09 1.43 21.71
C SER A 242 -8.61 2.50 20.75
N ASP A 243 -8.19 3.76 20.92
CA ASP A 243 -8.74 4.91 20.20
C ASP A 243 -8.00 5.13 18.86
N ILE A 244 -6.83 4.52 18.74
CA ILE A 244 -5.84 4.73 17.67
C ILE A 244 -5.32 3.38 17.16
N GLU A 245 -6.17 2.36 17.12
CA GLU A 245 -5.83 1.07 16.52
C GLU A 245 -5.45 1.25 15.04
N PRO A 246 -4.39 0.61 14.54
CA PRO A 246 -3.91 0.80 13.16
C PRO A 246 -5.00 0.66 12.10
N LYS A 247 -5.82 -0.38 12.16
CA LYS A 247 -6.96 -0.59 11.25
C LYS A 247 -8.00 0.53 11.31
N SER A 248 -8.20 1.13 12.48
CA SER A 248 -9.09 2.27 12.67
C SER A 248 -8.48 3.53 12.04
N LEU A 249 -7.18 3.75 12.23
CA LEU A 249 -6.44 4.86 11.60
C LEU A 249 -6.44 4.76 10.08
N GLU A 250 -6.23 3.58 9.49
CA GLU A 250 -6.35 3.36 8.03
C GLU A 250 -7.73 3.76 7.51
N ARG A 251 -8.80 3.38 8.23
CA ARG A 251 -10.17 3.77 7.87
C ARG A 251 -10.35 5.28 7.94
N ILE A 252 -9.85 5.93 8.99
CA ILE A 252 -9.92 7.38 9.16
C ILE A 252 -9.14 8.09 8.06
N LEU A 253 -7.93 7.63 7.73
CA LEU A 253 -7.13 8.15 6.63
C LEU A 253 -7.89 8.06 5.30
N ARG A 254 -8.52 6.91 5.01
CA ARG A 254 -9.36 6.76 3.82
C ARG A 254 -10.55 7.73 3.83
N LEU A 255 -11.19 7.96 4.97
CA LEU A 255 -12.30 8.93 5.07
C LEU A 255 -11.83 10.39 4.90
N ALA A 256 -10.68 10.73 5.46
CA ALA A 256 -10.10 12.07 5.44
C ALA A 256 -9.50 12.46 4.06
N TYR A 257 -9.18 11.47 3.23
CA TYR A 257 -8.63 11.64 1.89
C TYR A 257 -9.70 12.16 0.92
N GLU A 258 -9.48 13.34 0.33
CA GLU A 258 -10.45 14.01 -0.54
C GLU A 258 -10.26 13.72 -2.02
N ASP A 259 -11.29 14.01 -2.80
CA ASP A 259 -11.29 13.90 -4.27
C ASP A 259 -10.22 14.77 -4.92
N VAL A 260 -9.98 15.98 -4.40
CA VAL A 260 -8.92 16.87 -4.90
C VAL A 260 -7.54 16.22 -4.77
N TYR A 261 -7.27 15.47 -3.69
CA TYR A 261 -5.98 14.79 -3.52
C TYR A 261 -5.83 13.65 -4.52
N PHE A 262 -6.93 12.93 -4.82
CA PHE A 262 -6.90 11.87 -5.82
C PHE A 262 -6.62 12.42 -7.23
N ARG A 263 -7.19 13.57 -7.59
CA ARG A 263 -6.97 14.20 -8.91
C ARG A 263 -5.53 14.57 -9.20
N GLU A 264 -4.75 14.83 -8.17
CA GLU A 264 -3.33 15.18 -8.28
C GLU A 264 -2.44 13.95 -8.51
N THR A 265 -2.99 12.73 -8.41
CA THR A 265 -2.22 11.48 -8.56
C THR A 265 -1.92 11.14 -10.01
N GLN A 266 -0.83 10.39 -10.21
CA GLN A 266 -0.53 9.77 -11.49
C GLN A 266 -1.57 8.69 -11.84
N ILE A 267 -2.09 7.96 -10.84
CA ILE A 267 -3.23 7.03 -11.04
C ILE A 267 -4.41 7.72 -11.73
N TYR A 268 -4.86 8.88 -11.24
CA TYR A 268 -5.98 9.60 -11.84
C TYR A 268 -5.69 9.96 -13.30
N SER A 269 -4.50 10.51 -13.55
CA SER A 269 -4.05 10.88 -14.89
C SER A 269 -3.99 9.67 -15.83
N ASP A 270 -3.46 8.54 -15.35
CA ASP A 270 -3.35 7.29 -16.11
C ASP A 270 -4.72 6.68 -16.41
N ILE A 271 -5.67 6.74 -15.47
CA ILE A 271 -7.05 6.32 -15.71
C ILE A 271 -7.69 7.20 -16.80
N ARG A 272 -7.51 8.52 -16.76
CA ARG A 272 -8.04 9.42 -17.81
C ARG A 272 -7.43 9.12 -19.19
N VAL A 273 -6.13 8.88 -19.25
CA VAL A 273 -5.46 8.46 -20.49
C VAL A 273 -6.02 7.13 -20.99
N TRP A 274 -6.27 6.18 -20.08
CA TRP A 274 -6.86 4.89 -20.41
C TRP A 274 -8.29 5.02 -20.94
N GLU A 275 -9.16 5.79 -20.29
CA GLU A 275 -10.55 6.03 -20.73
C GLU A 275 -10.58 6.62 -22.15
N ASN A 276 -9.73 7.61 -22.44
CA ASN A 276 -9.66 8.23 -23.77
C ASN A 276 -9.26 7.23 -24.87
N LYS A 277 -8.38 6.27 -24.57
CA LYS A 277 -7.94 5.24 -25.52
C LYS A 277 -8.93 4.09 -25.67
N ASN A 278 -9.80 3.89 -24.68
CA ASN A 278 -10.70 2.73 -24.58
C ASN A 278 -12.17 3.15 -24.60
N GLN A 279 -12.57 4.09 -25.46
CA GLN A 279 -13.98 4.43 -25.62
C GLN A 279 -14.81 3.19 -26.03
N PRO A 280 -16.02 2.97 -25.48
CA PRO A 280 -16.80 3.87 -24.62
C PRO A 280 -16.60 3.64 -23.10
N PHE A 281 -15.55 2.93 -22.67
CA PHE A 281 -15.35 2.55 -21.27
C PHE A 281 -14.95 3.74 -20.40
N GLN A 282 -15.69 3.97 -19.31
CA GLN A 282 -15.47 5.03 -18.34
C GLN A 282 -15.37 4.45 -16.93
N ILE A 283 -14.51 5.05 -16.10
CA ILE A 283 -14.18 4.63 -14.74
C ILE A 283 -14.56 5.72 -13.75
N LEU A 284 -13.99 6.90 -13.91
CA LEU A 284 -14.09 8.00 -12.96
C LEU A 284 -15.40 8.76 -13.16
N ARG A 285 -15.96 9.27 -12.06
CA ARG A 285 -17.13 10.16 -12.13
C ARG A 285 -16.82 11.38 -13.00
N ASN A 286 -17.75 11.71 -13.88
CA ASN A 286 -17.73 13.01 -14.54
C ASN A 286 -18.00 14.06 -13.48
N THR A 287 -17.00 14.90 -13.22
CA THR A 287 -17.22 16.09 -12.41
C THR A 287 -17.85 17.12 -13.33
N MET A 288 -19.17 17.05 -13.47
CA MET A 288 -19.89 18.25 -13.86
C MET A 288 -19.87 19.17 -12.65
N GLN A 289 -19.11 20.27 -12.79
CA GLN A 289 -19.10 21.54 -12.05
C GLN A 289 -19.52 21.52 -10.58
#